data_AF-A0A256F1Y6-F1
#
_entry.id   AF-A0A256F1Y6-F1
#
_cell.length_a   1.000
_cell.length_b   1.000
_cell.length_c   1.000
_cell.angle_alpha   90.00
_cell.angle_beta   90.00
_cell.angle_gamma   90.00
#
_symmetry.space_group_name_H-M   'P 1'
#
loop_
_entity.id
_entity.type
_entity.pdbx_description
1 polymer ?
#
loop_
_entity_poly.entity_id
_entity_poly.type
_entity_poly.pdbx_seq_one_letter_code
_entity_poly.pdbx_strand_id
1 'polypeptide(L)' 'MPNLPERFWLFDDFYGRALLAQVAWRANSEIGVQLINDVTVPPLNEERLSQLAGKYYSL' A
#
# COMPACT_ATOMS: atom_id res chain seq x y z
N MET A 1 6.67 14.01 2.74
CA MET A 1 5.62 13.82 1.73
C MET A 1 4.30 14.28 2.31
N PRO A 2 3.71 15.41 1.89
CA PRO A 2 2.77 16.10 2.76
C PRO A 2 1.45 15.36 3.05
N ASN A 3 0.99 14.40 2.24
CA ASN A 3 -0.36 13.85 2.38
C ASN A 3 -0.44 12.31 2.32
N LEU A 4 0.49 11.57 2.93
CA LEU A 4 0.30 10.11 3.05
C LEU A 4 -0.83 9.83 4.06
N PRO A 5 -1.94 9.18 3.66
CA PRO A 5 -3.05 8.86 4.57
C PRO A 5 -2.60 8.01 5.77
N GLU A 6 -3.37 8.02 6.86
CA GLU A 6 -3.09 7.17 8.02
C GLU A 6 -3.16 5.68 7.70
N ARG A 7 -4.04 5.29 6.77
CA ARG A 7 -4.20 3.93 6.25
C ARG A 7 -4.11 3.93 4.74
N PHE A 8 -3.34 3.02 4.17
CA PHE A 8 -3.14 2.93 2.74
C PHE A 8 -2.75 1.52 2.33
N TRP A 9 -2.88 1.23 1.04
CA TRP A 9 -2.40 -0.02 0.45
C TRP A 9 -0.95 0.13 0.04
N LEU A 10 -0.09 -0.76 0.53
CA LEU A 10 1.28 -0.94 0.08
C LEU A 10 1.28 -2.02 -1.02
N PHE A 11 1.61 -1.64 -2.24
CA PHE A 11 1.73 -2.58 -3.36
C PHE A 11 3.09 -3.26 -3.34
N ASP A 12 3.07 -4.58 -3.47
CA ASP A 12 4.21 -5.49 -3.50
C ASP A 12 4.25 -6.11 -4.90
N ASP A 13 5.14 -5.60 -5.74
CA ASP A 13 5.26 -5.95 -7.15
C ASP A 13 5.79 -7.37 -7.35
N PHE A 14 6.73 -7.80 -6.51
CA PHE A 14 7.31 -9.14 -6.55
C PHE A 14 6.24 -10.23 -6.39
N TYR A 15 5.30 -10.03 -5.46
CA TYR A 15 4.19 -10.97 -5.22
C TYR A 15 2.89 -10.59 -5.93
N GLY A 16 2.86 -9.47 -6.66
CA GLY A 16 1.66 -8.98 -7.35
C GLY A 16 0.46 -8.72 -6.43
N ARG A 17 0.70 -8.27 -5.20
CA ARG A 17 -0.34 -8.12 -4.15
C ARG A 17 -0.32 -6.75 -3.51
N ALA A 18 -1.36 -6.44 -2.75
CA ALA A 18 -1.38 -5.26 -1.90
C ALA A 18 -1.61 -5.65 -0.43
N LEU A 19 -0.87 -5.01 0.47
CA LEU A 19 -0.96 -5.20 1.91
C LEU A 19 -1.50 -3.93 2.56
N LEU A 20 -2.45 -4.06 3.48
CA LEU A 20 -2.98 -2.92 4.21
C LEU A 20 -1.95 -2.48 5.24
N ALA A 21 -1.59 -1.20 5.18
CA ALA A 21 -0.63 -0.61 6.10
C ALA A 21 -1.26 0.58 6.81
N GLN A 22 -0.82 0.81 8.04
CA GLN A 22 -1.11 2.04 8.77
C GLN A 22 0.18 2.72 9.22
N VAL A 23 0.12 4.04 9.36
CA VAL A 23 1.23 4.82 9.91
C VAL A 23 1.32 4.56 11.42
N ALA A 24 2.47 4.08 11.88
CA ALA A 24 2.76 3.84 13.29
C ALA A 24 3.44 5.05 13.94
N TRP A 25 4.31 5.73 13.21
CA TRP A 25 4.97 6.95 13.67
C TRP A 25 5.46 7.81 12.50
N ARG A 26 5.71 9.09 12.78
CA ARG A 26 6.30 10.05 11.86
C ARG A 26 7.44 10.77 12.57
N ALA A 27 8.61 10.82 11.96
CA ALA A 27 9.75 11.55 12.48
C ALA A 27 10.53 12.19 11.32
N ASN A 28 10.52 13.52 11.24
CA ASN A 28 11.16 14.26 10.15
C ASN A 28 10.70 13.78 8.77
N SER A 29 11.61 13.23 7.96
CA SER A 29 11.37 12.64 6.64
C SER A 29 11.04 11.14 6.68
N GLU A 30 11.06 10.53 7.85
CA GLU A 30 10.84 9.10 8.04
C GLU A 30 9.41 8.80 8.51
N ILE A 31 8.90 7.66 8.05
CA ILE A 31 7.57 7.17 8.39
C ILE A 31 7.72 5.69 8.74
N GLY A 32 7.38 5.33 9.97
CA GLY A 32 7.20 3.95 10.37
C GLY A 32 5.80 3.46 10.01
N VAL A 33 5.73 2.29 9.40
CA VAL A 33 4.46 1.69 8.96
C VAL A 33 4.32 0.30 9.58
N GLN A 34 3.08 -0.04 9.95
CA GLN A 34 2.73 -1.37 10.43
C GLN A 34 1.77 -2.02 9.42
N LEU A 35 2.05 -3.27 9.08
CA LEU A 35 1.10 -4.10 8.32
C LEU A 35 -0.05 -4.49 9.25
N ILE A 36 -1.27 -4.24 8.81
CA ILE A 36 -2.47 -4.54 9.58
C ILE A 36 -3.38 -5.48 8.81
N ASN A 37 -4.20 -6.22 9.55
CA ASN A 37 -5.28 -7.01 9.01
C ASN A 37 -6.59 -6.43 9.53
N ASP A 38 -7.38 -5.82 8.63
CA ASP A 38 -8.69 -5.25 8.95
C ASP A 38 -9.74 -5.96 8.09
N VAL A 39 -10.51 -6.84 8.71
CA VAL A 39 -11.53 -7.66 8.03
C VAL A 39 -12.68 -6.84 7.45
N THR A 40 -12.81 -5.57 7.85
CA THR A 40 -13.83 -4.66 7.31
C THR A 40 -13.39 -4.01 6.01
N VAL A 41 -12.09 -4.06 5.69
CA VAL A 41 -11.54 -3.51 4.47
C VAL A 41 -11.35 -4.63 3.46
N PRO A 42 -12.14 -4.67 2.38
CA PRO A 42 -11.98 -5.70 1.36
C PRO A 42 -10.62 -5.56 0.67
N PRO A 43 -9.93 -6.68 0.34
CA PRO A 43 -8.73 -6.66 -0.46
C PRO A 43 -8.94 -5.95 -1.81
N LEU A 44 -7.86 -5.41 -2.38
CA LEU A 44 -7.91 -4.90 -3.75
C LEU A 44 -8.22 -6.03 -4.73
N ASN A 45 -9.09 -5.75 -5.71
CA ASN A 45 -9.43 -6.71 -6.74
C ASN A 45 -8.29 -6.88 -7.76
N GLU A 46 -8.35 -7.98 -8.53
CA GLU A 46 -7.34 -8.32 -9.52
C GLU A 46 -7.12 -7.22 -10.56
N GLU A 47 -8.19 -6.59 -11.04
CA GLU A 47 -8.10 -5.49 -12.01
C GLU A 47 -7.24 -4.33 -11.47
N ARG A 48 -7.46 -3.93 -10.21
CA ARG A 48 -6.68 -2.86 -9.58
C ARG A 48 -5.23 -3.29 -9.37
N LEU A 49 -4.98 -4.53 -9.00
CA LEU A 49 -3.63 -5.06 -8.85
C LEU A 49 -2.89 -5.09 -10.19
N SER A 50 -3.55 -5.49 -11.28
CA SER A 50 -2.98 -5.45 -12.64
C SER A 50 -2.68 -4.02 -13.09
N GLN A 51 -3.55 -3.06 -12.79
CA GLN A 51 -3.29 -1.63 -13.09
C GLN A 51 -2.06 -1.11 -12.32
N LEU A 52 -1.90 -1.51 -11.05
CA LEU A 52 -0.74 -1.12 -10.24
C LEU A 52 0.54 -1.75 -10.78
N ALA A 53 0.54 -3.05 -11.10
CA ALA A 53 1.67 -3.74 -11.71
C ALA A 53 2.06 -3.09 -13.04
N GLY A 54 1.09 -2.80 -13.91
CA GLY A 54 1.32 -2.19 -15.21
C GLY A 54 2.03 -0.83 -15.12
N LYS A 55 1.77 -0.03 -14.08
CA LYS A 55 2.45 1.27 -13.89
C LYS A 55 3.96 1.15 -13.67
N TYR A 56 4.43 0.03 -13.11
CA TYR A 56 5.86 -0.19 -12.84
C TYR A 56 6.58 -0.89 -14.00
N TYR A 57 5.85 -1.63 -14.84
CA TYR A 57 6.41 -2.40 -15.96
C TYR A 57 6.10 -1.82 -17.35
N SER A 58 5.48 -0.64 -17.46
CA SER A 58 5.29 0.09 -18.74
C SER A 58 6.58 0.79 -19.20
N LEU A 59 7.70 0.07 -19.24
CA LEU A 59 8.96 0.53 -19.85
C LEU A 59 8.99 0.18 -21.35
#